data_AF-A0A0K8MI59-F1
#
_entry.id   AF-A0A0K8MI59-F1
#
_cell.length_a   1.000
_cell.length_b   1.000
_cell.length_c   1.000
_cell.angle_alpha   90.00
_cell.angle_beta   90.00
_cell.angle_gamma   90.00
#
_symmetry.space_group_name_H-M   'P 1'
#
loop_
_entity.id
_entity.type
_entity.pdbx_description
1 polymer ?
#
loop_
_entity_poly.entity_id
_entity_poly.type
_entity_poly.pdbx_seq_one_letter_code
_entity_poly.pdbx_strand_id
1 'polypeptide(L)'
;MYKLLNSEKVVTLKEIVDNYEANYHGRTIKLITNFKKLKEPIVNFDVLDVPHLLGLQYLSEKHTAAQFINLIKDERLVMADLKKDKLFSERIKDRIKHYDFINEVFKRESSQLMVVTKDIQPSRLGPVEFLIYDYINENRNKMVLLGFSPTSKKYYVPATLHVRRAPNVFTERRITNIKSMEWVR
;
A
#
# COMPACT_ATOMS: atom_id res chain seq x y z
N MET A 1 -2.97 15.06 6.02
CA MET A 1 -3.09 14.35 7.30
C MET A 1 -4.11 13.26 7.08
N TYR A 2 -3.65 12.03 7.24
CA TYR A 2 -4.47 10.85 7.07
C TYR A 2 -5.46 10.80 8.23
N LYS A 3 -6.75 10.95 7.93
CA LYS A 3 -7.80 10.71 8.92
C LYS A 3 -7.97 9.19 8.96
N LEU A 4 -7.64 8.59 10.10
CA LEU A 4 -8.11 7.23 10.36
C LEU A 4 -9.63 7.25 10.22
N LEU A 5 -10.17 6.48 9.29
CA LEU A 5 -11.57 6.04 9.41
C LEU A 5 -11.70 5.42 10.80
N ASN A 6 -12.72 5.87 11.55
CA ASN A 6 -12.97 5.57 12.96
C ASN A 6 -12.29 4.28 13.43
N SER A 7 -11.40 4.42 14.42
CA SER A 7 -10.57 3.37 15.01
C SER A 7 -11.34 2.23 15.69
N GLU A 8 -12.64 2.11 15.44
CA GLU A 8 -13.56 1.15 16.03
C GLU A 8 -14.15 0.15 15.02
N LYS A 9 -14.03 0.38 13.70
CA LYS A 9 -14.45 -0.64 12.74
C LYS A 9 -13.34 -1.68 12.60
N VAL A 10 -13.51 -2.81 13.27
CA VAL A 10 -12.67 -4.00 13.02
C VAL A 10 -12.96 -4.45 11.59
N VAL A 11 -12.16 -3.98 10.64
CA VAL A 11 -12.25 -4.46 9.25
C VAL A 11 -11.71 -5.89 9.24
N THR A 12 -12.56 -6.84 8.88
CA THR A 12 -12.19 -8.24 8.68
C THR A 12 -11.28 -8.38 7.45
N LEU A 13 -10.51 -9.47 7.36
CA LEU A 13 -9.72 -9.74 6.15
C LEU A 13 -10.60 -9.83 4.90
N LYS A 14 -11.79 -10.42 5.04
CA LYS A 14 -12.77 -10.54 3.97
C LYS A 14 -13.26 -9.17 3.51
N GLU A 15 -13.63 -8.27 4.44
CA GLU A 15 -13.99 -6.89 4.08
C GLU A 15 -12.87 -6.15 3.37
N ILE A 16 -11.60 -6.38 3.74
CA ILE A 16 -10.45 -5.79 3.03
C ILE A 16 -10.38 -6.31 1.59
N VAL A 17 -10.44 -7.64 1.39
CA VAL A 17 -10.38 -8.25 0.06
C VAL A 17 -11.56 -7.80 -0.80
N ASP A 18 -12.78 -7.87 -0.26
CA ASP A 18 -14.00 -7.48 -0.97
C ASP A 18 -13.97 -5.97 -1.33
N ASN A 19 -13.51 -5.12 -0.42
CA ASN A 19 -13.32 -3.71 -0.68
C ASN A 19 -12.30 -3.48 -1.79
N TYR A 20 -11.16 -4.18 -1.75
CA TYR A 20 -10.11 -4.02 -2.75
C TYR A 20 -10.58 -4.48 -4.13
N GLU A 21 -11.25 -5.62 -4.19
CA GLU A 21 -11.80 -6.19 -5.42
C GLU A 21 -12.84 -5.27 -6.05
N ALA A 22 -13.76 -4.73 -5.26
CA ALA A 22 -14.79 -3.82 -5.75
C ALA A 22 -14.24 -2.47 -6.27
N ASN A 23 -13.20 -1.93 -5.62
CA ASN A 23 -12.72 -0.57 -5.90
C ASN A 23 -11.50 -0.52 -6.83
N TYR A 24 -10.70 -1.58 -6.90
CA TYR A 24 -9.38 -1.56 -7.54
C TYR A 24 -9.13 -2.69 -8.52
N HIS A 25 -9.53 -3.93 -8.21
CA HIS A 25 -9.17 -5.07 -9.05
C HIS A 25 -9.55 -4.88 -10.52
N GLY A 26 -8.58 -5.10 -11.41
CA GLY A 26 -8.75 -4.95 -12.86
C GLY A 26 -8.74 -3.50 -13.36
N ARG A 27 -8.67 -2.52 -12.45
CA ARG A 27 -8.62 -1.10 -12.80
C ARG A 27 -7.21 -0.61 -13.00
N THR A 28 -7.09 0.46 -13.76
CA THR A 28 -5.82 1.12 -14.07
C THR A 28 -5.94 2.60 -13.82
N ILE A 29 -4.94 3.17 -13.14
CA ILE A 29 -4.83 4.60 -12.92
C ILE A 29 -3.55 5.16 -13.53
N LYS A 30 -3.66 6.30 -14.18
CA LYS A 30 -2.54 7.10 -14.66
C LYS A 30 -2.32 8.23 -13.67
N LEU A 31 -1.11 8.34 -13.12
CA LEU A 31 -0.73 9.51 -12.31
C LEU A 31 -0.02 10.51 -13.19
N ILE A 32 -0.23 11.80 -12.98
CA ILE A 32 0.53 12.87 -13.64
C ILE A 32 1.38 13.56 -12.59
N THR A 33 2.69 13.57 -12.73
CA THR A 33 3.62 14.17 -11.76
C THR A 33 4.44 15.31 -12.36
N ASN A 34 5.02 16.16 -11.50
CA ASN A 34 6.00 17.18 -11.93
C ASN A 34 7.45 16.66 -12.04
N PHE A 35 7.69 15.35 -11.90
CA PHE A 35 9.03 14.77 -11.99
C PHE A 35 9.29 14.14 -13.35
N LYS A 36 10.30 14.66 -14.09
CA LYS A 36 10.58 14.25 -15.47
C LYS A 36 10.77 12.74 -15.68
N LYS A 37 11.43 12.03 -14.74
CA LYS A 37 11.67 10.59 -14.88
C LYS A 37 10.45 9.72 -14.56
N LEU A 38 9.44 10.28 -13.89
CA LEU A 38 8.20 9.59 -13.51
C LEU A 38 7.00 10.48 -13.85
N LYS A 39 6.98 11.04 -15.07
CA LYS A 39 6.01 12.05 -15.46
C LYS A 39 4.59 11.49 -15.47
N GLU A 40 4.42 10.27 -15.99
CA GLU A 40 3.11 9.66 -16.24
C GLU A 40 3.09 8.16 -15.89
N PRO A 41 3.38 7.75 -14.63
CA PRO A 41 3.35 6.33 -14.28
C PRO A 41 1.93 5.77 -14.36
N ILE A 42 1.83 4.57 -14.93
CA ILE A 42 0.59 3.79 -15.01
C ILE A 42 0.63 2.74 -13.91
N VAL A 43 -0.41 2.67 -13.08
CA VAL A 43 -0.54 1.68 -12.01
C VAL A 43 -1.73 0.78 -12.31
N ASN A 44 -1.48 -0.53 -12.36
CA ASN A 44 -2.53 -1.55 -12.48
C ASN A 44 -2.72 -2.21 -11.12
N PHE A 45 -3.97 -2.49 -10.76
CA PHE A 45 -4.33 -3.13 -9.51
C PHE A 45 -4.89 -4.52 -9.74
N ASP A 46 -4.37 -5.49 -9.00
CA ASP A 46 -4.85 -6.86 -8.97
C ASP A 46 -5.18 -7.27 -7.52
N VAL A 47 -6.23 -8.06 -7.31
CA VAL A 47 -6.57 -8.55 -5.96
C VAL A 47 -5.42 -9.38 -5.38
N LEU A 48 -4.59 -9.98 -6.24
CA LEU A 48 -3.37 -10.69 -5.87
C LEU A 48 -2.28 -9.78 -5.27
N ASP A 49 -2.43 -8.46 -5.31
CA ASP A 49 -1.54 -7.52 -4.63
C ASP A 49 -1.81 -7.49 -3.10
N VAL A 50 -3.04 -7.80 -2.67
CA VAL A 50 -3.50 -7.68 -1.27
C VAL A 50 -2.62 -8.47 -0.29
N PRO A 51 -2.22 -9.72 -0.54
CA PRO A 51 -1.33 -10.45 0.36
C PRO A 51 0.00 -9.72 0.62
N HIS A 52 0.59 -9.11 -0.41
CA HIS A 52 1.82 -8.33 -0.28
C HIS A 52 1.60 -7.02 0.48
N LEU A 53 0.48 -6.34 0.20
CA LEU A 53 0.08 -5.12 0.90
C LEU A 53 -0.10 -5.36 2.39
N LEU A 54 -0.79 -6.45 2.77
CA LEU A 54 -1.05 -6.83 4.15
C LEU A 54 0.12 -7.56 4.84
N GLY A 55 1.16 -7.93 4.09
CA GLY A 55 2.33 -8.61 4.63
C GLY A 55 2.11 -10.09 4.94
N LEU A 56 1.12 -10.73 4.31
CA LEU A 56 0.77 -12.14 4.56
C LEU A 56 1.90 -13.11 4.14
N GLN A 57 2.79 -12.70 3.23
CA GLN A 57 3.98 -13.49 2.85
C GLN A 57 4.93 -13.77 4.03
N TYR A 58 4.82 -12.97 5.11
CA TYR A 58 5.63 -13.14 6.32
C TYR A 58 5.07 -14.20 7.27
N LEU A 59 3.84 -14.67 7.06
CA LEU A 59 3.31 -15.76 7.88
C LEU A 59 4.20 -16.99 7.80
N SER A 60 4.18 -17.75 8.90
CA SER A 60 4.88 -19.02 9.03
C SER A 60 4.40 -20.03 7.97
N GLU A 61 3.09 -20.14 7.80
CA GLU A 61 2.48 -20.91 6.72
C GLU A 61 2.65 -20.20 5.37
N LYS A 62 3.12 -20.96 4.37
CA LYS A 62 3.42 -20.42 3.04
C LYS A 62 2.28 -20.69 2.08
N HIS A 63 1.68 -19.62 1.59
CA HIS A 63 0.70 -19.63 0.53
C HIS A 63 1.10 -18.68 -0.59
N THR A 64 0.70 -19.02 -1.81
CA THR A 64 0.70 -18.08 -2.94
C THR A 64 -0.33 -16.98 -2.70
N ALA A 65 -0.21 -15.86 -3.42
CA ALA A 65 -1.19 -14.78 -3.32
C ALA A 65 -2.61 -15.26 -3.61
N ALA A 66 -2.80 -16.09 -4.64
CA ALA A 66 -4.10 -16.64 -5.00
C ALA A 66 -4.67 -17.55 -3.90
N GLN A 67 -3.84 -18.38 -3.28
CA GLN A 67 -4.25 -19.21 -2.15
C GLN A 67 -4.67 -18.36 -0.94
N PHE A 68 -3.94 -17.29 -0.62
CA PHE A 68 -4.35 -16.36 0.43
C PHE A 68 -5.71 -15.73 0.15
N ILE A 69 -5.94 -15.26 -1.08
CA ILE A 69 -7.24 -14.69 -1.46
C ILE A 69 -8.36 -15.71 -1.30
N ASN A 70 -8.17 -16.95 -1.78
CA ASN A 70 -9.18 -18.00 -1.63
C ASN A 70 -9.46 -18.35 -0.17
N LEU A 71 -8.41 -18.50 0.66
CA LEU A 71 -8.57 -18.78 2.09
C LEU A 71 -9.33 -17.66 2.82
N ILE A 72 -9.08 -16.39 2.47
CA ILE A 72 -9.79 -15.24 3.05
C ILE A 72 -11.25 -15.22 2.57
N LYS A 73 -11.51 -15.45 1.28
CA LYS A 73 -12.87 -15.48 0.70
C LYS A 73 -13.72 -16.61 1.28
N ASP A 74 -13.11 -17.77 1.52
CA ASP A 74 -13.73 -18.93 2.14
C ASP A 74 -13.80 -18.85 3.68
N GLU A 75 -13.35 -17.73 4.27
CA GLU A 75 -13.24 -17.52 5.73
C GLU A 75 -12.39 -18.58 6.47
N ARG A 76 -11.52 -19.28 5.73
CA ARG A 76 -10.54 -20.24 6.27
C ARG A 76 -9.27 -19.58 6.81
N LEU A 77 -9.06 -18.30 6.50
CA LEU A 77 -8.05 -17.45 7.11
C LEU A 77 -8.74 -16.19 7.67
N VAL A 78 -8.79 -16.06 8.99
CA VAL A 78 -9.41 -14.91 9.66
C VAL A 78 -8.42 -14.14 10.52
N MET A 79 -8.83 -12.96 11.01
CA MET A 79 -8.02 -12.12 11.89
C MET A 79 -7.52 -12.85 13.15
N ALA A 80 -8.29 -13.80 13.67
CA ALA A 80 -7.91 -14.60 14.83
C ALA A 80 -6.70 -15.49 14.53
N ASP A 81 -6.56 -16.00 13.30
CA ASP A 81 -5.43 -16.84 12.91
C ASP A 81 -4.17 -16.01 12.74
N LEU A 82 -4.28 -14.84 12.11
CA LEU A 82 -3.17 -13.91 11.99
C LEU A 82 -2.61 -13.52 13.36
N LYS A 83 -3.47 -13.23 14.34
CA LYS A 83 -3.06 -12.85 15.70
C LYS A 83 -2.25 -13.93 16.44
N LYS A 84 -2.33 -15.19 16.02
CA LYS A 84 -1.55 -16.30 16.60
C LYS A 84 -0.11 -16.34 16.05
N ASP A 85 0.14 -15.76 14.88
CA ASP A 85 1.47 -15.75 14.27
C ASP A 85 2.41 -14.77 14.99
N LYS A 86 3.64 -15.21 15.25
CA LYS A 86 4.66 -14.43 15.97
C LYS A 86 5.01 -13.12 15.25
N LEU A 87 4.87 -13.08 13.93
CA LEU A 87 5.18 -11.92 13.10
C LEU A 87 3.99 -10.97 12.94
N PHE A 88 2.82 -11.29 13.53
CA PHE A 88 1.64 -10.44 13.43
C PHE A 88 1.91 -9.00 13.90
N SER A 89 2.38 -8.85 15.13
CA SER A 89 2.62 -7.55 15.74
C SER A 89 3.72 -6.74 15.03
N GLU A 90 4.73 -7.42 14.49
CA GLU A 90 5.89 -6.77 13.86
C GLU A 90 5.65 -6.42 12.38
N ARG A 91 4.96 -7.28 11.64
CA ARG A 91 4.92 -7.23 10.16
C ARG A 91 3.55 -6.96 9.56
N ILE A 92 2.46 -7.31 10.25
CA ILE A 92 1.11 -7.42 9.65
C ILE A 92 0.11 -6.44 10.27
N LYS A 93 0.06 -6.34 11.60
CA LYS A 93 -0.95 -5.60 12.36
C LYS A 93 -1.17 -4.17 11.87
N ASP A 94 -0.09 -3.41 11.72
CA ASP A 94 -0.17 -2.01 11.29
C ASP A 94 -0.57 -1.88 9.81
N ARG A 95 -0.25 -2.86 8.96
CA ARG A 95 -0.66 -2.85 7.56
C ARG A 95 -2.16 -2.99 7.42
N ILE A 96 -2.75 -3.96 8.16
CA ILE A 96 -4.20 -4.17 8.21
C ILE A 96 -4.89 -2.94 8.77
N LYS A 97 -4.41 -2.42 9.91
CA LYS A 97 -4.97 -1.23 10.57
C LYS A 97 -5.02 0.00 9.66
N HIS A 98 -4.05 0.13 8.76
CA HIS A 98 -3.89 1.28 7.88
C HIS A 98 -4.25 0.98 6.42
N TYR A 99 -4.97 -0.12 6.15
CA TYR A 99 -5.41 -0.50 4.80
C TYR A 99 -6.16 0.65 4.09
N ASP A 100 -7.03 1.36 4.82
CA ASP A 100 -7.82 2.46 4.30
C ASP A 100 -6.98 3.64 3.76
N PHE A 101 -5.68 3.67 4.02
CA PHE A 101 -4.78 4.60 3.36
C PHE A 101 -4.84 4.47 1.83
N ILE A 102 -5.05 3.26 1.30
CA ILE A 102 -5.21 3.03 -0.14
C ILE A 102 -6.46 3.75 -0.66
N ASN A 103 -7.58 3.63 0.07
CA ASN A 103 -8.83 4.35 -0.20
C ASN A 103 -8.61 5.86 -0.26
N GLU A 104 -7.94 6.41 0.76
CA GLU A 104 -7.67 7.84 0.83
C GLU A 104 -6.75 8.33 -0.29
N VAL A 105 -5.71 7.58 -0.64
CA VAL A 105 -4.76 7.98 -1.70
C VAL A 105 -5.48 8.20 -3.03
N PHE A 106 -6.40 7.31 -3.40
CA PHE A 106 -7.01 7.31 -4.74
C PHE A 106 -8.42 7.91 -4.81
N LYS A 107 -9.02 8.27 -3.67
CA LYS A 107 -10.30 9.03 -3.61
C LYS A 107 -10.09 10.53 -3.44
N ARG A 108 -8.92 10.97 -2.96
CA ARG A 108 -8.62 12.39 -2.77
C ARG A 108 -8.17 13.02 -4.10
N GLU A 109 -8.72 14.18 -4.42
CA GLU A 109 -8.29 15.01 -5.57
C GLU A 109 -6.85 15.54 -5.40
N SER A 110 -6.33 15.59 -4.17
CA SER A 110 -4.95 15.98 -3.89
C SER A 110 -4.29 15.08 -2.85
N SER A 111 -3.23 14.39 -3.26
CA SER A 111 -2.38 13.56 -2.39
C SER A 111 -0.92 13.99 -2.55
N GLN A 112 -0.21 14.16 -1.44
CA GLN A 112 1.22 14.40 -1.43
C GLN A 112 1.93 13.09 -1.83
N LEU A 113 2.70 13.11 -2.92
CA LEU A 113 3.47 11.96 -3.40
C LEU A 113 4.94 12.17 -3.06
N MET A 114 5.65 11.07 -2.87
CA MET A 114 7.09 11.11 -2.76
C MET A 114 7.69 10.04 -3.63
N VAL A 115 8.23 10.48 -4.75
CA VAL A 115 9.01 9.58 -5.62
C VAL A 115 10.22 9.11 -4.84
N VAL A 116 10.20 7.85 -4.42
CA VAL A 116 11.38 7.12 -3.96
C VAL A 116 12.19 6.75 -5.18
N THR A 117 13.03 7.67 -5.61
CA THR A 117 13.97 7.40 -6.68
C THR A 117 14.89 6.23 -6.29
N LYS A 118 15.48 5.61 -7.31
CA LYS A 118 16.58 4.62 -7.22
C LYS A 118 17.80 5.10 -6.41
N ASP A 119 17.76 6.34 -5.92
CA ASP A 119 18.82 7.03 -5.18
C ASP A 119 18.80 6.69 -3.67
N ILE A 120 17.82 5.92 -3.18
CA ILE A 120 17.85 5.38 -1.81
C ILE A 120 18.71 4.11 -1.80
N GLN A 121 19.98 4.28 -1.44
CA GLN A 121 20.91 3.19 -1.19
C GLN A 121 21.14 2.97 0.32
N PRO A 122 21.19 1.70 0.79
CA PRO A 122 20.80 0.49 0.08
C PRO A 122 19.28 0.45 -0.18
N SER A 123 18.82 -0.34 -1.16
CA SER A 123 17.37 -0.55 -1.37
C SER A 123 16.74 -1.06 -0.07
N ARG A 124 15.81 -0.27 0.49
CA ARG A 124 15.13 -0.61 1.76
C ARG A 124 13.76 -1.25 1.56
N LEU A 125 13.25 -1.25 0.33
CA LEU A 125 11.90 -1.71 -0.03
C LEU A 125 11.91 -2.61 -1.29
N GLY A 126 13.04 -3.23 -1.61
CA GLY A 126 13.15 -4.15 -2.75
C GLY A 126 12.99 -3.43 -4.11
N PRO A 127 12.11 -3.90 -5.00
CA PRO A 127 11.93 -3.32 -6.35
C PRO A 127 11.03 -2.06 -6.36
N VAL A 128 10.70 -1.47 -5.21
CA VAL A 128 9.85 -0.27 -5.16
C VAL A 128 10.57 0.95 -5.74
N GLU A 129 9.94 1.62 -6.71
CA GLU A 129 10.47 2.78 -7.44
C GLU A 129 9.75 4.10 -7.13
N PHE A 130 8.62 4.06 -6.44
CA PHE A 130 8.03 5.27 -5.84
C PHE A 130 7.10 4.94 -4.67
N LEU A 131 6.87 5.93 -3.81
CA LEU A 131 5.96 5.82 -2.67
C LEU A 131 4.92 6.95 -2.71
N ILE A 132 3.76 6.68 -2.13
CA ILE A 132 2.82 7.71 -1.69
C ILE A 132 2.73 7.59 -0.18
N TYR A 133 2.79 8.70 0.55
CA TYR A 133 2.72 8.68 2.01
C TYR A 133 1.88 9.82 2.56
N ASP A 134 1.35 9.64 3.76
CA ASP A 134 0.79 10.72 4.58
C ASP A 134 1.16 10.47 6.05
N TYR A 135 1.15 11.53 6.85
CA TYR A 135 1.34 11.44 8.29
C TYR A 135 0.07 10.93 8.95
N ILE A 136 0.23 10.01 9.89
CA ILE A 136 -0.87 9.38 10.64
C ILE A 136 -1.36 10.29 11.77
N ASN A 137 -0.51 11.20 12.25
CA ASN A 137 -0.79 12.06 13.41
C ASN A 137 -0.27 13.48 13.23
N GLU A 138 -0.82 14.39 14.04
CA GLU A 138 -0.54 15.82 13.98
C GLU A 138 0.93 16.16 14.26
N ASN A 139 1.55 15.44 15.20
CA ASN A 139 2.95 15.59 15.54
C ASN A 139 3.92 15.02 14.48
N ARG A 140 3.39 14.42 13.40
CA ARG A 140 4.14 13.91 12.25
C ARG A 140 5.24 12.92 12.61
N ASN A 141 5.12 12.21 13.73
CA ASN A 141 6.12 11.24 14.18
C ASN A 141 5.88 9.82 13.65
N LYS A 142 4.75 9.61 12.96
CA LYS A 142 4.42 8.37 12.25
C LYS A 142 3.82 8.66 10.89
N MET A 143 4.17 7.84 9.92
CA MET A 143 3.66 7.91 8.56
C MET A 143 3.22 6.53 8.08
N VAL A 144 2.22 6.54 7.20
CA VAL A 144 1.84 5.37 6.38
C VAL A 144 2.35 5.60 4.97
N LEU A 145 2.89 4.55 4.35
CA LEU A 145 3.42 4.59 2.99
C LEU A 145 2.86 3.43 2.17
N LEU A 146 2.53 3.73 0.92
CA LEU A 146 2.14 2.79 -0.12
C LEU A 146 3.22 2.82 -1.21
N GLY A 147 3.81 1.67 -1.53
CA GLY A 147 4.90 1.56 -2.48
C GLY A 147 4.55 0.79 -3.73
N PHE A 148 5.17 1.19 -4.83
CA PHE A 148 4.88 0.68 -6.16
C PHE A 148 6.14 0.16 -6.84
N SER A 149 6.03 -1.02 -7.45
CA SER A 149 7.13 -1.68 -8.15
C SER A 149 6.87 -1.76 -9.65
N PRO A 150 7.89 -1.61 -10.49
CA PRO A 150 7.75 -1.71 -11.93
C PRO A 150 7.56 -3.17 -12.32
N THR A 151 6.87 -3.38 -13.44
CA THR A 151 6.74 -4.66 -14.10
C THR A 151 7.51 -4.66 -15.42
N SER A 152 7.78 -5.85 -15.98
CA SER A 152 8.38 -6.00 -17.31
C SER A 152 7.54 -5.37 -18.43
N LYS A 153 6.24 -5.18 -18.19
CA LYS A 153 5.26 -4.61 -19.13
C LYS A 153 5.15 -3.08 -19.04
N LYS A 154 6.10 -2.40 -18.39
CA LYS A 154 6.18 -0.93 -18.28
C LYS A 154 5.01 -0.25 -17.55
N TYR A 155 4.31 -0.98 -16.69
CA TYR A 155 3.40 -0.42 -15.69
C TYR A 155 3.87 -0.78 -14.27
N TYR A 156 3.27 -0.16 -13.27
CA TYR A 156 3.56 -0.36 -11.86
C TYR A 156 2.43 -1.12 -11.16
N VAL A 157 2.76 -1.83 -10.08
CA VAL A 157 1.79 -2.50 -9.21
C VAL A 157 2.02 -2.09 -7.75
N PRO A 158 0.96 -2.03 -6.92
CA PRO A 158 1.11 -1.91 -5.48
C PRO A 158 1.93 -3.09 -4.93
N ALA A 159 3.03 -2.79 -4.25
CA ALA A 159 3.98 -3.79 -3.78
C ALA A 159 4.07 -3.88 -2.25
N THR A 160 3.76 -2.78 -1.54
CA THR A 160 3.81 -2.78 -0.08
C THR A 160 3.02 -1.64 0.54
N LEU A 161 2.42 -1.91 1.70
CA LEU A 161 1.85 -0.90 2.60
C LEU A 161 2.60 -0.98 3.94
N HIS A 162 3.11 0.12 4.48
CA HIS A 162 3.90 0.11 5.71
C HIS A 162 3.61 1.31 6.59
N VAL A 163 3.82 1.13 7.89
CA VAL A 163 3.89 2.22 8.86
C VAL A 163 5.33 2.38 9.33
N ARG A 164 5.83 3.62 9.39
CA ARG A 164 7.17 3.93 9.90
C ARG A 164 7.14 5.15 10.82
N ARG A 165 8.11 5.21 11.73
CA ARG A 165 8.41 6.44 12.50
C ARG A 165 8.97 7.49 11.55
N ALA A 166 8.66 8.75 11.80
CA ALA A 166 9.19 9.91 11.11
C ALA A 166 9.82 10.89 12.13
N PRO A 167 10.84 11.68 11.75
CA PRO A 167 11.47 11.71 10.42
C PRO A 167 12.25 10.42 10.12
N ASN A 168 12.42 10.12 8.83
CA ASN A 168 13.23 9.03 8.35
C ASN A 168 13.79 9.34 6.95
N VAL A 169 14.57 8.40 6.40
CA VAL A 169 15.22 8.52 5.09
C VAL A 169 14.28 8.85 3.92
N PHE A 170 12.97 8.62 4.07
CA PHE A 170 11.96 8.95 3.09
C PHE A 170 11.53 10.43 3.23
N THR A 171 11.17 10.87 4.45
CA THR A 171 10.70 12.24 4.70
C THR A 171 11.78 13.32 4.52
N GLU A 172 13.06 12.95 4.52
CA GLU A 172 14.20 13.86 4.36
C GLU A 172 14.56 14.14 2.88
N ARG A 173 13.81 13.57 1.93
CA ARG A 173 14.11 13.64 0.50
C ARG A 173 13.18 14.60 -0.24
N ARG A 174 13.57 14.93 -1.48
CA ARG A 174 12.78 15.81 -2.34
C ARG A 174 11.42 15.19 -2.65
N ILE A 175 10.37 15.92 -2.30
CA ILE A 175 8.98 15.57 -2.54
C ILE A 175 8.59 15.95 -3.98
N THR A 176 7.74 15.15 -4.61
CA THR A 176 7.22 15.36 -5.98
C THR A 176 5.71 15.43 -5.91
N ASN A 177 5.10 16.39 -6.62
CA ASN A 177 3.65 16.54 -6.56
C ASN A 177 2.98 15.70 -7.66
N ILE A 178 1.97 14.92 -7.28
CA ILE A 178 0.96 14.47 -8.23
C ILE A 178 0.11 15.69 -8.56
N LYS A 179 0.01 16.01 -9.85
CA LYS A 179 -0.85 17.07 -10.36
C LYS A 179 -2.29 16.57 -10.56
N SER A 180 -2.45 15.33 -11.02
CA SER A 180 -3.74 14.69 -11.19
C SER A 180 -3.60 13.17 -11.23
N MET A 181 -4.72 12.50 -11.01
CA MET A 181 -4.86 11.06 -11.17
C MET A 181 -6.08 10.77 -12.03
N GLU A 182 -5.96 9.87 -12.99
CA GLU A 182 -7.02 9.56 -13.95
C GLU A 182 -7.21 8.04 -14.02
N TRP A 183 -8.42 7.58 -13.69
CA TRP A 183 -8.82 6.18 -13.93
C TRP A 183 -9.02 6.00 -15.43
N VAL A 184 -8.24 5.13 -16.05
CA VAL A 184 -8.24 4.91 -17.52
C VAL A 184 -8.91 3.60 -17.92
N ARG A 185 -9.14 2.70 -16.95
CA ARG A 185 -9.87 1.44 -17.10
C ARG A 185 -10.38 0.96 -15.76
#